data_AF-A0A848AYW3-F1
#
_entry.id   AF-A0A848AYW3-F1
#
_cell.length_a   1.000
_cell.length_b   1.000
_cell.length_c   1.000
_cell.angle_alpha   90.00
_cell.angle_beta   90.00
_cell.angle_gamma   90.00
#
_symmetry.space_group_name_H-M   'P 1'
#
loop_
_entity.id
_entity.type
_entity.pdbx_description
1 polymer ?
#
loop_
_entity_poly.entity_id
_entity_poly.type
_entity_poly.pdbx_seq_one_letter_code
_entity_poly.pdbx_strand_id
1 'polypeptide(L)'
;MPRSDYISDNLVNIRDRLKQNYAKTAEAATEKPEAVSDTPPVPAPAPLSTRTPAFPHAGRNEELERARRDLEGRLLRDIAATTAELEQERIRRQELEKFLAVLNRNHTEFQQLGNSGDPDFARKLERLRGEYFQAAGRVSAFELRRNSGGGIGPADADPKRFGRLMFEALPLMIALIAGALIVAAALLIIFL
;
A
#
# COMPACT_ATOMS: atom_id res chain seq x y z
N MET A 1 -14.08 8.93 10.85
CA MET A 1 -12.72 8.95 11.44
C MET A 1 -12.87 9.27 12.92
N PRO A 2 -12.32 8.43 13.80
CA PRO A 2 -11.13 8.80 14.60
C PRO A 2 -10.10 7.66 14.55
N ARG A 3 -8.89 7.84 13.99
CA ARG A 3 -7.66 8.37 14.59
C ARG A 3 -7.30 7.77 15.97
N SER A 4 -6.33 6.85 15.88
CA SER A 4 -5.22 6.58 16.81
C SER A 4 -5.50 5.92 18.16
N ASP A 5 -5.51 4.58 18.18
CA ASP A 5 -5.24 3.75 19.36
C ASP A 5 -4.31 2.56 19.00
N TYR A 6 -3.18 2.85 18.32
CA TYR A 6 -2.14 1.83 17.99
C TYR A 6 -0.89 1.95 18.88
N ILE A 7 -1.03 2.44 20.11
CA ILE A 7 0.00 2.18 21.13
C ILE A 7 -0.37 0.84 21.74
N SER A 8 0.24 -0.22 21.21
CA SER A 8 0.02 -1.57 21.72
C SER A 8 0.28 -1.60 23.22
N ASP A 9 -0.58 -2.29 23.98
CA ASP A 9 -0.45 -2.48 25.44
C ASP A 9 0.97 -2.93 25.86
N ASN A 10 1.68 -3.56 24.92
CA ASN A 10 3.08 -3.95 25.07
C ASN A 10 4.02 -2.74 25.32
N LEU A 11 3.82 -1.61 24.64
CA LEU A 11 4.64 -0.40 24.84
C LEU A 11 4.38 0.26 26.19
N VAL A 12 3.14 0.23 26.66
CA VAL A 12 2.77 0.71 28.01
C VAL A 12 3.45 -0.15 29.07
N ASN A 13 3.42 -1.47 28.90
CA ASN A 13 4.04 -2.42 29.81
C ASN A 13 5.57 -2.29 29.84
N ILE A 14 6.21 -2.03 28.68
CA ILE A 14 7.65 -1.76 28.59
C ILE A 14 8.00 -0.46 29.32
N ARG A 15 7.23 0.62 29.13
CA ARG A 15 7.43 1.90 29.83
C ARG A 15 7.32 1.75 31.33
N ASP A 16 6.31 1.01 31.81
CA ASP A 16 6.06 0.86 33.24
C ASP A 16 7.14 0.00 33.91
N ARG A 17 7.63 -1.05 33.22
CA ARG A 17 8.82 -1.82 33.65
C ARG A 17 10.09 -0.95 33.70
N LEU A 18 10.30 -0.08 32.73
CA LEU A 18 11.43 0.86 32.72
C LEU A 18 11.36 1.84 33.90
N LYS A 19 10.17 2.40 34.19
CA LYS A 19 9.97 3.28 35.35
C LYS A 19 10.26 2.58 36.68
N GLN A 20 9.79 1.34 36.85
CA GLN A 20 10.04 0.56 38.07
C GLN A 20 11.52 0.22 38.25
N ASN A 21 12.24 -0.08 37.16
CA ASN A 21 13.68 -0.33 37.22
C ASN A 21 14.45 0.96 37.55
N TYR A 22 14.08 2.10 36.97
CA TYR A 22 14.71 3.38 37.33
C TYR A 22 14.46 3.77 38.79
N ALA A 23 13.26 3.53 39.33
CA ALA A 23 12.95 3.77 40.74
C ALA A 23 13.79 2.87 41.67
N LYS A 24 13.92 1.58 41.36
CA LYS A 24 14.76 0.65 42.14
C LYS A 24 16.25 0.99 42.07
N THR A 25 16.74 1.46 40.92
CA THR A 25 18.14 1.90 40.79
C THR A 25 18.37 3.24 41.47
N ALA A 26 17.37 4.12 41.54
CA ALA A 26 17.44 5.38 42.29
C ALA A 26 17.40 5.14 43.82
N GLU A 27 16.62 4.17 44.29
CA GLU A 27 16.63 3.75 45.70
C GLU A 27 17.99 3.17 46.11
N ALA A 28 18.63 2.39 45.23
CA ALA A 28 20.00 1.87 45.45
C ALA A 28 21.11 2.93 45.33
N ALA A 29 20.82 4.11 44.76
CA ALA A 29 21.78 5.21 44.58
C ALA A 29 21.63 6.33 45.61
N THR A 30 20.66 6.23 46.55
CA THR A 30 20.40 7.25 47.58
C THR A 30 20.84 6.83 48.99
N GLU A 31 21.62 5.76 49.15
CA GLU A 31 22.37 5.50 50.38
C GLU A 31 23.81 5.99 50.23
N LYS A 32 24.07 7.17 50.79
CA LYS A 32 25.40 7.75 50.98
C LYS A 32 26.09 7.06 52.17
N PRO A 33 27.42 6.82 52.15
CA PRO A 33 28.05 5.90 53.09
C PRO A 33 28.34 6.56 54.44
N GLU A 34 27.90 5.94 55.53
CA GLU A 34 28.49 6.17 56.86
C GLU A 34 29.57 5.12 57.12
N ALA A 35 30.76 5.60 57.46
CA ALA A 35 31.88 4.80 57.91
C ALA A 35 31.81 4.66 59.44
N VAL A 36 31.57 3.46 59.96
CA VAL A 36 32.07 3.02 61.27
C VAL A 36 32.46 1.54 61.17
N SER A 37 33.70 1.26 61.54
CA SER A 37 34.31 -0.06 61.64
C SER A 37 33.70 -0.86 62.80
N ASP A 38 33.24 -2.08 62.50
CA ASP A 38 33.46 -3.27 63.32
C ASP A 38 33.06 -4.49 62.45
N THR A 39 34.06 -5.26 62.02
CA THR A 39 33.88 -6.44 61.16
C THR A 39 33.68 -7.71 62.00
N PRO A 40 32.50 -8.35 61.98
CA PRO A 40 32.41 -9.81 62.10
C PRO A 40 32.87 -10.44 60.77
N PRO A 41 33.44 -11.66 60.75
CA PRO A 41 33.91 -12.26 59.52
C PRO A 41 32.71 -12.50 58.60
N VAL A 42 32.68 -11.77 57.49
CA VAL A 42 31.74 -11.97 56.38
C VAL A 42 31.95 -13.41 55.90
N PRO A 43 30.95 -14.30 55.95
CA PRO A 43 31.09 -15.61 55.32
C PRO A 43 31.33 -15.35 53.82
N ALA A 44 32.38 -15.98 53.29
CA ALA A 44 32.78 -15.82 51.90
C ALA A 44 31.54 -15.83 50.98
N PRO A 45 31.40 -14.88 50.03
CA PRO A 45 30.27 -14.89 49.13
C PRO A 45 30.25 -16.25 48.44
N ALA A 46 29.14 -16.98 48.60
CA ALA A 46 28.94 -18.25 47.94
C ALA A 46 29.34 -18.07 46.47
N PRO A 47 30.15 -18.97 45.88
CA PRO A 47 30.56 -18.82 44.50
C PRO A 47 29.28 -18.60 43.69
N LEU A 48 29.21 -17.45 43.00
CA LEU A 48 28.12 -17.12 42.10
C LEU A 48 27.88 -18.39 41.29
N SER A 49 26.76 -19.05 41.59
CA SER A 49 26.39 -20.28 40.91
C SER A 49 26.49 -19.93 39.44
N THR A 50 27.51 -20.48 38.77
CA THR A 50 27.55 -20.55 37.33
C THR A 50 26.43 -21.52 36.99
N ARG A 51 25.20 -21.02 37.08
CA ARG A 51 24.05 -21.58 36.42
C ARG A 51 24.41 -21.39 34.96
N THR A 52 25.22 -22.32 34.45
CA THR A 52 25.27 -22.66 33.05
C THR A 52 23.80 -22.72 32.67
N PRO A 53 23.31 -21.82 31.81
CA PRO A 53 21.92 -21.90 31.46
C PRO A 53 21.77 -23.24 30.76
N ALA A 54 21.17 -24.20 31.44
CA ALA A 54 20.77 -25.48 30.91
C ALA A 54 19.58 -25.22 29.98
N PHE A 55 19.83 -24.49 28.90
CA PHE A 55 18.92 -24.47 27.77
C PHE A 55 19.35 -25.63 26.88
N PRO A 56 18.43 -26.50 26.46
CA PRO A 56 18.70 -27.44 25.39
C PRO A 56 18.93 -26.61 24.11
N HIS A 57 20.19 -26.33 23.79
CA HIS A 57 20.60 -25.63 22.57
C HIS A 57 20.27 -26.42 21.28
N ALA A 58 19.76 -27.65 21.42
CA ALA A 58 19.37 -28.51 20.31
C ALA A 58 18.22 -27.95 19.46
N GLY A 59 17.33 -27.12 20.00
CA GLY A 59 16.20 -26.54 19.24
C GLY A 59 16.40 -25.12 18.70
N ARG A 60 17.37 -24.37 19.25
CA ARG A 60 17.56 -22.95 18.92
C ARG A 60 18.06 -22.75 17.49
N ASN A 61 18.93 -23.64 17.02
CA ASN A 61 19.46 -23.56 15.65
C ASN A 61 18.37 -23.88 14.61
N GLU A 62 17.51 -24.86 14.87
CA GLU A 62 16.39 -25.16 13.97
C GLU A 62 15.36 -24.02 13.91
N GLU A 63 15.07 -23.39 15.05
CA GLU A 63 14.18 -22.23 15.12
C GLU A 63 14.76 -21.03 14.36
N LEU A 64 16.06 -20.77 14.50
CA LEU A 64 16.77 -19.75 13.73
C LEU A 64 16.75 -20.05 12.22
N GLU A 65 16.94 -21.30 11.81
CA GLU A 65 16.86 -21.68 10.39
C GLU A 65 15.42 -21.60 9.83
N ARG A 66 14.39 -21.84 10.65
CA ARG A 66 12.99 -21.57 10.27
C ARG A 66 12.73 -20.08 10.12
N ALA A 67 13.17 -19.27 11.09
CA ALA A 67 13.04 -17.81 11.04
C ALA A 67 13.79 -17.20 9.85
N ARG A 68 14.98 -17.71 9.54
CA ARG A 68 15.76 -17.31 8.36
C ARG A 68 14.99 -17.57 7.07
N ARG A 69 14.41 -18.77 6.90
CA ARG A 69 13.61 -19.12 5.72
C ARG A 69 12.33 -18.29 5.60
N ASP A 70 11.63 -18.03 6.71
CA ASP A 70 10.45 -17.16 6.72
C ASP A 70 10.82 -15.73 6.29
N LEU A 71 11.90 -15.19 6.86
CA LEU A 71 12.38 -13.86 6.52
C LEU A 71 12.81 -13.77 5.05
N GLU A 72 13.57 -14.75 4.55
CA GLU A 72 13.96 -14.83 3.13
C GLU A 72 12.73 -14.84 2.21
N GLY A 73 11.70 -15.64 2.54
CA GLY A 73 10.46 -15.65 1.78
C GLY A 73 9.71 -14.32 1.78
N ARG A 74 9.68 -13.61 2.91
CA ARG A 74 9.09 -12.26 3.01
C ARG A 74 9.90 -11.24 2.21
N LEU A 75 11.22 -11.26 2.34
CA LEU A 75 12.11 -10.36 1.60
C LEU A 75 11.93 -10.54 0.10
N LEU A 76 11.92 -11.78 -0.39
CA LEU A 76 11.71 -12.06 -1.82
C LEU A 76 10.34 -11.60 -2.32
N ARG A 77 9.29 -11.78 -1.51
CA ARG A 77 7.94 -11.28 -1.81
C ARG A 77 7.93 -9.76 -1.90
N ASP A 78 8.52 -9.09 -0.92
CA ASP A 78 8.51 -7.62 -0.84
C ASP A 78 9.38 -7.03 -1.94
N ILE A 79 10.50 -7.67 -2.30
CA ILE A 79 11.30 -7.31 -3.48
C ILE A 79 10.46 -7.46 -4.75
N ALA A 80 9.74 -8.56 -4.92
CA ALA A 80 8.88 -8.76 -6.09
C ALA A 80 7.74 -7.74 -6.17
N ALA A 81 7.11 -7.41 -5.03
CA ALA A 81 6.04 -6.42 -4.95
C ALA A 81 6.56 -5.02 -5.27
N THR A 82 7.63 -4.60 -4.60
CA THR A 82 8.24 -3.27 -4.80
C THR A 82 8.78 -3.08 -6.21
N THR A 83 9.39 -4.11 -6.81
CA THR A 83 9.85 -4.05 -8.21
C THR A 83 8.69 -3.93 -9.19
N ALA A 84 7.57 -4.62 -8.97
CA ALA A 84 6.37 -4.47 -9.80
C ALA A 84 5.75 -3.06 -9.68
N GLU A 85 5.70 -2.49 -8.47
CA GLU A 85 5.24 -1.12 -8.25
C GLU A 85 6.15 -0.10 -8.94
N LEU A 86 7.47 -0.30 -8.87
CA LEU A 86 8.45 0.57 -9.53
C LEU A 86 8.29 0.55 -11.05
N GLU A 87 8.07 -0.62 -11.64
CA GLU A 87 7.83 -0.74 -13.09
C GLU A 87 6.50 -0.08 -13.48
N GLN A 88 5.46 -0.19 -12.64
CA GLN A 88 4.19 0.49 -12.87
C GLN A 88 4.34 2.02 -12.86
N GLU A 89 5.11 2.57 -11.90
CA GLU A 89 5.41 4.01 -11.86
C GLU A 89 6.28 4.45 -13.04
N ARG A 90 7.20 3.60 -13.49
CA ARG A 90 7.98 3.85 -14.72
C ARG A 90 7.06 3.98 -15.93
N ILE A 91 6.11 3.05 -16.12
CA ILE A 91 5.14 3.11 -17.21
C ILE A 91 4.27 4.36 -17.09
N ARG A 92 3.82 4.70 -15.88
CA ARG A 92 3.04 5.93 -15.63
C ARG A 92 3.82 7.17 -16.04
N ARG A 93 5.08 7.25 -15.64
CA ARG A 93 5.96 8.35 -16.01
C ARG A 93 6.07 8.49 -17.52
N GLN A 94 6.24 7.39 -18.25
CA GLN A 94 6.30 7.40 -19.72
C GLN A 94 4.99 7.90 -20.35
N GLU A 95 3.82 7.49 -19.84
CA GLU A 95 2.53 7.98 -20.35
C GLU A 95 2.32 9.47 -20.05
N LEU A 96 2.73 9.95 -18.87
CA LEU A 96 2.69 11.37 -18.53
C LEU A 96 3.66 12.20 -19.38
N GLU A 97 4.85 11.69 -19.67
CA GLU A 97 5.82 12.33 -20.57
C GLU A 97 5.26 12.46 -22.00
N LYS A 98 4.59 11.42 -22.52
CA LYS A 98 3.89 11.48 -23.82
C LYS A 98 2.78 12.53 -23.81
N PHE A 99 1.99 12.59 -22.74
CA PHE A 99 0.92 13.59 -22.61
C PHE A 99 1.46 15.02 -22.55
N LEU A 100 2.53 15.24 -21.78
CA LEU A 100 3.21 16.53 -21.69
C LEU A 100 3.74 16.97 -23.05
N ALA A 101 4.31 16.05 -23.85
CA ALA A 101 4.76 16.35 -25.20
C ALA A 101 3.59 16.84 -26.11
N VAL A 102 2.43 16.19 -26.02
CA VAL A 102 1.22 16.62 -26.75
C VAL A 102 0.73 17.98 -26.26
N LEU A 103 0.73 18.22 -24.95
CA LEU A 103 0.33 19.52 -24.39
C LEU A 103 1.23 20.65 -24.86
N ASN A 104 2.55 20.46 -24.82
CA ASN A 104 3.51 21.46 -25.27
C ASN A 104 3.36 21.76 -26.77
N ARG A 105 3.15 20.71 -27.57
CA ARG A 105 2.88 20.87 -29.00
C ARG A 105 1.57 21.63 -29.23
N ASN A 106 0.47 21.21 -28.63
CA ASN A 106 -0.82 21.88 -28.76
C ASN A 106 -0.78 23.32 -28.28
N HIS A 107 -0.04 23.59 -27.19
CA HIS A 107 0.15 24.95 -26.70
C HIS A 107 0.91 25.81 -27.73
N THR A 108 1.98 25.27 -28.32
CA THR A 108 2.75 25.98 -29.34
C THR A 108 1.90 26.25 -30.59
N GLU A 109 1.16 25.26 -31.08
CA GLU A 109 0.26 25.39 -32.23
C GLU A 109 -0.92 26.34 -31.91
N PHE A 110 -1.40 26.38 -30.66
CA PHE A 110 -2.41 27.32 -30.21
C PHE A 110 -1.90 28.77 -30.14
N GLN A 111 -0.65 28.99 -29.71
CA GLN A 111 -0.04 30.33 -29.75
C GLN A 111 0.17 30.84 -31.18
N GLN A 112 0.31 29.93 -32.14
CA GLN A 112 0.43 30.23 -33.57
C GLN A 112 -0.93 30.30 -34.28
N LEU A 113 -2.03 30.11 -33.54
CA LEU A 113 -3.37 30.20 -34.10
C LEU A 113 -3.60 31.65 -34.56
N GLY A 114 -3.96 31.79 -35.84
CA GLY A 114 -4.29 33.10 -36.41
C GLY A 114 -5.53 33.72 -35.76
N ASN A 115 -5.95 34.86 -36.28
CA ASN A 115 -7.14 35.54 -35.76
C ASN A 115 -8.42 34.76 -36.11
N SER A 116 -9.49 34.99 -35.34
CA SER A 116 -10.80 34.35 -35.58
C SER A 116 -11.44 34.68 -36.94
N GLY A 117 -10.89 35.66 -37.66
CA GLY A 117 -11.29 36.00 -39.02
C GLY A 117 -10.66 35.12 -40.11
N ASP A 118 -9.68 34.28 -39.78
CA ASP A 118 -9.08 33.37 -40.76
C ASP A 118 -10.05 32.24 -41.13
N PRO A 119 -10.19 31.91 -42.43
CA PRO A 119 -11.10 30.86 -42.88
C PRO A 119 -10.75 29.47 -42.31
N ASP A 120 -9.49 29.26 -41.95
CA ASP A 120 -9.01 28.01 -41.36
C ASP A 120 -9.02 28.00 -39.81
N PHE A 121 -9.37 29.11 -39.17
CA PHE A 121 -9.30 29.25 -37.70
C PHE A 121 -10.12 28.18 -37.00
N ALA A 122 -11.40 28.06 -37.35
CA ALA A 122 -12.32 27.12 -36.71
C ALA A 122 -11.85 25.67 -36.88
N ARG A 123 -11.33 25.32 -38.07
CA ARG A 123 -10.82 23.97 -38.36
C ARG A 123 -9.55 23.66 -37.58
N LYS A 124 -8.61 24.60 -37.48
CA LYS A 124 -7.37 24.45 -36.71
C LYS A 124 -7.66 24.34 -35.21
N LEU A 125 -8.59 25.16 -34.70
CA LEU A 125 -9.01 25.12 -33.31
C LEU A 125 -9.68 23.79 -32.95
N GLU A 126 -10.62 23.31 -33.78
CA GLU A 126 -11.31 22.05 -33.52
C GLU A 126 -10.35 20.84 -33.59
N ARG A 127 -9.34 20.91 -34.47
CA ARG A 127 -8.25 19.92 -34.50
C ARG A 127 -7.46 19.91 -33.19
N LEU A 128 -6.99 21.06 -32.72
CA LEU A 128 -6.25 21.16 -31.45
C LEU A 128 -7.07 20.67 -30.26
N ARG A 129 -8.35 21.02 -30.26
CA ARG A 129 -9.33 20.55 -29.28
C ARG A 129 -9.46 19.02 -29.31
N GLY A 130 -9.60 18.43 -30.48
CA GLY A 130 -9.66 16.97 -30.66
C GLY A 130 -8.40 16.27 -30.18
N GLU A 131 -7.22 16.76 -30.57
CA GLU A 131 -5.92 16.21 -30.14
C GLU A 131 -5.75 16.29 -28.61
N TYR A 132 -6.15 17.41 -27.99
CA TYR A 132 -6.16 17.55 -26.54
C TYR A 132 -7.07 16.52 -25.84
N PHE A 133 -8.35 16.43 -26.25
CA PHE A 133 -9.30 15.52 -25.60
C PHE A 133 -8.95 14.06 -25.81
N GLN A 134 -8.41 13.70 -26.97
CA GLN A 134 -7.93 12.34 -27.21
C GLN A 134 -6.76 12.00 -26.28
N ALA A 135 -5.80 12.93 -26.12
CA ALA A 135 -4.64 12.71 -25.26
C ALA A 135 -5.03 12.69 -23.77
N ALA A 136 -5.91 13.61 -23.33
CA ALA A 136 -6.45 13.63 -21.97
C ALA A 136 -7.26 12.36 -21.68
N GLY A 137 -8.08 11.91 -22.63
CA GLY A 137 -8.83 10.66 -22.55
C GLY A 137 -7.92 9.45 -22.34
N ARG A 138 -6.82 9.35 -23.09
CA ARG A 138 -5.84 8.25 -22.95
C ARG A 138 -5.20 8.20 -21.56
N VAL A 139 -4.78 9.36 -21.01
CA VAL A 139 -4.22 9.42 -19.66
C VAL A 139 -5.27 9.04 -18.61
N SER A 140 -6.48 9.57 -18.74
CA SER A 140 -7.57 9.23 -17.82
C SER A 140 -7.91 7.74 -17.83
N ALA A 141 -7.93 7.10 -19.01
CA ALA A 141 -8.16 5.67 -19.16
C ALA A 141 -7.02 4.84 -18.56
N PHE A 142 -5.77 5.31 -18.71
CA PHE A 142 -4.61 4.68 -18.07
C PHE A 142 -4.71 4.75 -16.53
N GLU A 143 -5.06 5.91 -15.96
CA GLU A 143 -5.24 6.06 -14.51
C GLU A 143 -6.42 5.25 -13.98
N LEU A 144 -7.53 5.17 -14.72
CA LEU A 144 -8.66 4.29 -14.41
C LEU A 144 -8.22 2.82 -14.37
N ARG A 145 -7.49 2.35 -15.39
CA ARG A 145 -6.96 0.97 -15.44
C ARG A 145 -6.02 0.67 -14.27
N ARG A 146 -5.23 1.66 -13.86
CA ARG A 146 -4.35 1.57 -12.69
C ARG A 146 -5.15 1.44 -11.39
N ASN A 147 -6.17 2.28 -11.22
CA ASN A 147 -6.98 2.29 -10.01
C ASN A 147 -7.94 1.09 -9.93
N SER A 148 -8.38 0.55 -11.07
CA SER A 148 -9.16 -0.69 -11.15
C SER A 148 -8.30 -1.95 -10.97
N GLY A 149 -6.98 -1.83 -11.00
CA GLY A 149 -6.03 -2.91 -10.72
C GLY A 149 -5.86 -3.24 -9.24
N GLY A 150 -6.64 -2.60 -8.36
CA GLY A 150 -6.63 -2.85 -6.92
C GLY A 150 -7.20 -4.22 -6.54
N GLY A 151 -6.32 -5.21 -6.41
CA GLY A 151 -6.37 -6.24 -5.37
C GLY A 151 -7.41 -7.36 -5.50
N ILE A 152 -7.04 -8.44 -6.19
CA ILE A 152 -7.24 -9.78 -5.62
C ILE A 152 -5.84 -10.34 -5.43
N GLY A 153 -5.23 -10.01 -4.29
CA GLY A 153 -4.12 -10.83 -3.80
C GLY A 153 -4.65 -12.27 -3.66
N PRO A 154 -3.86 -13.31 -3.96
CA PRO A 154 -4.31 -14.71 -3.88
C PRO A 154 -4.71 -15.17 -2.46
N ALA A 155 -4.72 -14.27 -1.48
CA ALA A 155 -5.17 -14.51 -0.11
C ALA A 155 -6.67 -14.19 0.13
N ASP A 156 -7.35 -13.44 -0.73
CA ASP A 156 -8.72 -12.94 -0.48
C ASP A 156 -9.78 -13.41 -1.50
N ALA A 157 -9.47 -14.41 -2.32
CA ALA A 157 -10.46 -15.04 -3.19
C ALA A 157 -11.39 -15.95 -2.37
N ASP A 158 -12.25 -15.35 -1.56
CA ASP A 158 -13.31 -16.04 -0.83
C ASP A 158 -14.42 -16.40 -1.84
N PRO A 159 -14.58 -17.69 -2.23
CA PRO A 159 -15.46 -18.11 -3.34
C PRO A 159 -16.93 -17.76 -3.12
N LYS A 160 -17.31 -17.40 -1.88
CA LYS A 160 -18.66 -16.98 -1.51
C LYS A 160 -19.02 -15.56 -1.98
N ARG A 161 -18.04 -14.69 -2.22
CA ARG A 161 -18.30 -13.30 -2.70
C ARG A 161 -18.65 -13.25 -4.19
N PHE A 162 -18.07 -14.13 -5.00
CA PHE A 162 -18.36 -14.21 -6.44
C PHE A 162 -19.82 -14.62 -6.71
N GLY A 163 -20.35 -15.58 -5.95
CA GLY A 163 -21.75 -15.98 -6.06
C GLY A 163 -22.72 -14.84 -5.71
N ARG A 164 -22.39 -14.03 -4.69
CA ARG A 164 -23.25 -12.92 -4.25
C ARG A 164 -23.31 -11.79 -5.29
N LEU A 165 -22.18 -11.43 -5.88
CA LEU A 165 -22.09 -10.40 -6.93
C LEU A 165 -22.82 -10.81 -8.23
N MET A 166 -22.73 -12.08 -8.63
CA MET A 166 -23.39 -12.57 -9.84
C MET A 166 -24.92 -12.63 -9.70
N PHE A 167 -25.44 -12.95 -8.51
CA PHE A 167 -26.88 -12.92 -8.26
C PHE A 167 -27.44 -11.50 -8.11
N GLU A 168 -26.65 -10.56 -7.59
CA GLU A 168 -27.06 -9.17 -7.40
C GLU A 168 -27.12 -8.39 -8.73
N ALA A 169 -26.23 -8.71 -9.68
CA ALA A 169 -26.21 -8.08 -11.01
C ALA A 169 -27.13 -8.77 -12.05
N LEU A 170 -27.63 -9.98 -11.77
CA LEU A 170 -28.51 -10.74 -12.67
C LEU A 170 -29.76 -9.98 -13.14
N PRO A 171 -30.55 -9.32 -12.26
CA PRO A 171 -31.75 -8.59 -12.70
C PRO A 171 -31.40 -7.40 -13.60
N LEU A 172 -30.26 -6.73 -13.40
CA LEU A 172 -29.80 -5.63 -14.24
C LEU A 172 -29.37 -6.13 -15.64
N MET A 173 -28.66 -7.26 -15.68
CA MET A 173 -28.25 -7.89 -16.95
C MET A 173 -29.46 -8.33 -17.77
N ILE A 174 -30.49 -8.90 -17.14
CA ILE A 174 -31.74 -9.28 -17.80
C ILE A 174 -32.47 -8.03 -18.34
N ALA A 175 -32.53 -6.95 -17.55
CA ALA A 175 -33.16 -5.70 -17.98
C ALA A 175 -32.45 -5.07 -19.20
N LEU A 176 -31.12 -5.10 -19.23
CA LEU A 176 -30.33 -4.62 -20.37
C LEU A 176 -30.57 -5.47 -21.64
N ILE A 177 -30.59 -6.79 -21.50
CA ILE A 177 -30.85 -7.70 -22.63
C ILE A 177 -32.27 -7.52 -23.17
N ALA A 178 -33.27 -7.43 -22.28
CA ALA A 178 -34.66 -7.19 -22.66
C ALA A 178 -34.83 -5.83 -23.33
N GLY A 179 -34.21 -4.78 -22.79
CA GLY A 179 -34.22 -3.43 -23.39
C GLY A 179 -33.58 -3.41 -24.78
N ALA A 180 -32.44 -4.08 -24.96
CA ALA A 180 -31.79 -4.20 -26.26
C ALA A 180 -32.65 -4.96 -27.28
N LEU A 181 -33.34 -6.02 -26.86
CA LEU A 181 -34.28 -6.77 -27.70
C LEU A 181 -35.50 -5.93 -28.11
N ILE A 182 -36.05 -5.13 -27.21
CA ILE A 182 -37.17 -4.23 -27.51
C ILE A 182 -36.75 -3.16 -28.54
N VAL A 183 -35.58 -2.55 -28.35
CA VAL A 183 -35.05 -1.56 -29.30
C VAL A 183 -34.78 -2.20 -30.67
N ALA A 184 -34.18 -3.39 -30.71
CA ALA A 184 -33.94 -4.12 -31.95
C ALA A 184 -35.25 -4.48 -32.67
N ALA A 185 -36.28 -4.93 -31.94
CA ALA A 185 -37.59 -5.22 -32.50
C ALA A 185 -38.30 -3.95 -33.02
N ALA A 186 -38.21 -2.83 -32.29
CA ALA A 186 -38.77 -1.56 -32.73
C ALA A 186 -38.09 -1.05 -34.01
N LEU A 187 -36.76 -1.17 -34.11
CA LEU A 187 -36.02 -0.83 -35.32
C LEU A 187 -36.42 -1.74 -36.49
N LEU A 188 -36.61 -3.04 -36.25
CA LEU A 188 -37.12 -3.95 -37.29
C LEU A 188 -38.51 -3.55 -37.78
N ILE A 189 -39.40 -3.07 -36.91
CA ILE A 189 -40.75 -2.64 -37.30
C ILE A 189 -40.73 -1.29 -38.06
N ILE A 190 -39.80 -0.40 -37.73
CA ILE A 190 -39.69 0.92 -38.37
C ILE A 190 -39.03 0.85 -39.76
N PHE A 191 -38.14 -0.13 -39.96
CA PHE A 191 -37.35 -0.27 -41.19
C PHE A 191 -37.78 -1.43 -42.10
N LEU A 192 -38.93 -2.06 -41.83
CA LEU A 192 -39.62 -3.02 -42.71
C LEU A 192 -40.82 -2.35 -43.39
#